data_AF-A0A1V4M0Q6-F1
#
_entry.id   AF-A0A1V4M0Q6-F1
#
_cell.length_a   1.000
_cell.length_b   1.000
_cell.length_c   1.000
_cell.angle_alpha   90.00
_cell.angle_beta   90.00
_cell.angle_gamma   90.00
#
_symmetry.space_group_name_H-M   'P 1'
#
loop_
_entity.id
_entity.type
_entity.pdbx_description
1 polymer ?
#
loop_
_entity_poly.entity_id
_entity_poly.type
_entity_poly.pdbx_seq_one_letter_code
_entity_poly.pdbx_strand_id
1 'polypeptide(L)'
;MDKKVSNIIVHFRTFEMTLNTVRKIMQWTSGIEYEIILVDNHSEDGSIVRLEGELAVYIKRQLVRVLCISQNRGFPPSRIKCSD
;
A
#
# COMPACT_ATOMS: atom_id res chain seq x y z
N MET A 1 -10.01 16.68 -7.75
CA MET A 1 -10.54 15.45 -8.39
C MET A 1 -10.63 14.42 -7.30
N ASP A 2 -11.85 14.04 -6.93
CA ASP A 2 -12.10 13.15 -5.80
C ASP A 2 -11.85 11.71 -6.22
N LYS A 3 -10.89 11.05 -5.56
CA LYS A 3 -10.58 9.65 -5.80
C LYS A 3 -11.81 8.80 -5.46
N LYS A 4 -12.26 7.97 -6.41
CA LYS A 4 -13.50 7.21 -6.25
C LYS A 4 -13.31 5.89 -5.51
N VAL A 5 -12.10 5.32 -5.55
CA VAL A 5 -11.79 4.02 -4.97
C VAL A 5 -10.44 4.07 -4.26
N SER A 6 -10.39 3.55 -3.03
CA SER A 6 -9.15 3.35 -2.27
C SER A 6 -8.85 1.87 -2.10
N ASN A 7 -7.74 1.40 -2.65
CA ASN A 7 -7.25 0.04 -2.46
C ASN A 7 -6.28 0.03 -1.27
N ILE A 8 -6.72 -0.51 -0.13
CA ILE A 8 -5.88 -0.62 1.07
C ILE A 8 -5.25 -2.01 1.07
N ILE A 9 -3.93 -2.08 0.96
CA ILE A 9 -3.16 -3.33 0.94
C ILE A 9 -2.31 -3.36 2.20
N VAL A 10 -2.68 -4.21 3.16
CA VAL A 10 -1.86 -4.46 4.34
C VAL A 10 -0.90 -5.60 4.02
N HIS A 11 0.39 -5.42 4.25
CA HIS A 11 1.38 -6.49 4.08
C HIS A 11 2.19 -6.72 5.36
N PHE A 12 2.66 -7.97 5.52
CA PHE A 12 3.59 -8.39 6.55
C PHE A 12 4.53 -9.43 5.97
N ARG A 13 5.79 -9.06 5.73
CA ARG A 13 6.83 -9.95 5.18
C ARG A 13 6.52 -10.62 3.84
N THR A 14 5.73 -9.97 2.98
CA THR A 14 5.27 -10.53 1.69
C THR A 14 5.65 -9.65 0.49
N PHE A 15 6.93 -9.37 0.30
CA PHE A 15 7.43 -8.48 -0.76
C PHE A 15 6.88 -8.80 -2.16
N GLU A 16 7.11 -10.02 -2.65
CA GLU A 16 6.81 -10.38 -4.05
C GLU A 16 5.31 -10.34 -4.34
N MET A 17 4.51 -10.89 -3.42
CA MET A 17 3.06 -10.92 -3.56
C MET A 17 2.46 -9.52 -3.54
N THR A 18 2.96 -8.65 -2.65
CA THR A 18 2.53 -7.25 -2.57
C THR A 18 2.88 -6.50 -3.85
N LEU A 19 4.12 -6.61 -4.33
CA LEU A 19 4.57 -5.94 -5.55
C LEU A 19 3.75 -6.38 -6.77
N ASN A 20 3.52 -7.69 -6.92
CA ASN A 20 2.74 -8.24 -8.03
C ASN A 20 1.28 -7.79 -7.98
N THR A 21 0.69 -7.73 -6.78
CA THR A 21 -0.67 -7.22 -6.59
C THR A 21 -0.78 -5.77 -7.04
N VAL A 22 0.12 -4.90 -6.57
CA VAL A 22 0.14 -3.47 -6.95
C VAL A 22 0.30 -3.31 -8.47
N ARG A 23 1.23 -4.05 -9.09
CA ARG A 23 1.44 -4.02 -10.54
C ARG A 23 0.21 -4.46 -11.32
N LYS A 24 -0.47 -5.53 -10.89
CA LYS A 24 -1.70 -6.01 -11.54
C LYS A 24 -2.84 -4.99 -11.44
N ILE A 25 -3.01 -4.33 -10.30
CA ILE A 25 -4.00 -3.25 -10.16
C ILE A 25 -3.70 -2.14 -11.17
N MET A 26 -2.45 -1.69 -11.26
CA MET A 26 -2.05 -0.66 -12.22
C MET A 26 -2.23 -1.06 -13.67
N GLN A 27 -1.95 -2.33 -13.99
CA GLN A 27 -2.04 -2.85 -15.35
C GLN A 27 -3.48 -2.99 -15.83
N TRP A 28 -4.37 -3.48 -14.97
CA TRP A 28 -5.72 -3.89 -15.36
C TRP A 28 -6.82 -2.92 -14.97
N THR A 29 -6.54 -1.94 -14.11
CA THR A 29 -7.53 -0.95 -13.69
C THR A 29 -7.37 0.33 -14.50
N SER A 30 -8.30 0.57 -15.42
CA SER A 30 -8.38 1.79 -16.23
C SER A 30 -9.81 2.35 -16.23
N GLY A 31 -9.97 3.63 -16.57
CA GLY A 31 -11.29 4.28 -16.64
C GLY A 31 -11.91 4.67 -15.30
N ILE A 32 -11.18 4.50 -14.18
CA ILE A 32 -11.61 4.87 -12.83
C ILE A 32 -10.45 5.58 -12.12
N GLU A 33 -10.74 6.64 -11.36
CA GLU A 33 -9.76 7.30 -10.49
C GLU A 33 -9.64 6.53 -9.16
N TYR A 34 -8.43 6.07 -8.83
CA TYR A 34 -8.15 5.31 -7.61
C TYR A 34 -6.83 5.73 -6.95
N GLU A 35 -6.66 5.30 -5.69
CA GLU A 35 -5.36 5.21 -5.05
C GLU A 35 -5.08 3.84 -4.47
N ILE A 36 -3.80 3.61 -4.22
CA ILE A 36 -3.32 2.44 -3.49
C ILE A 36 -2.67 2.96 -2.21
N ILE A 37 -3.17 2.47 -1.07
CA ILE A 37 -2.60 2.73 0.25
C ILE A 37 -1.95 1.44 0.71
N LEU A 38 -0.63 1.42 0.68
CA LEU A 38 0.18 0.29 1.11
C LEU A 38 0.53 0.44 2.59
N VAL A 39 0.11 -0.52 3.42
CA VAL A 39 0.30 -0.49 4.87
C VAL A 39 1.29 -1.57 5.28
N ASP A 40 2.48 -1.18 5.75
CA ASP A 40 3.43 -2.11 6.37
C ASP A 40 3.03 -2.37 7.82
N ASN A 41 2.63 -3.61 8.14
CA ASN A 41 2.27 -4.03 9.48
C ASN A 41 3.49 -4.42 10.33
N HIS A 42 4.50 -3.55 10.37
CA HIS A 42 5.73 -3.74 11.13
C HIS A 42 6.49 -5.02 10.72
N SER A 43 6.83 -5.14 9.44
CA SER A 43 7.40 -6.38 8.89
C SER A 43 8.81 -6.69 9.39
N GLU A 44 9.60 -5.66 9.73
CA GLU A 44 11.01 -5.73 10.18
C GLU A 44 11.97 -6.53 9.26
N ASP A 45 11.57 -6.80 8.02
CA ASP A 45 12.31 -7.66 7.06
C ASP A 45 12.88 -6.88 5.86
N GLY A 46 12.79 -5.55 5.89
CA GLY A 46 13.21 -4.67 4.79
C GLY A 46 12.30 -4.72 3.56
N SER A 47 11.18 -5.47 3.59
CA SER A 47 10.25 -5.55 2.46
C SER A 47 9.69 -4.19 2.06
N ILE A 48 9.42 -3.32 3.05
CA ILE A 48 8.87 -1.98 2.78
C ILE A 48 9.84 -1.08 2.03
N VAL A 49 11.11 -1.05 2.42
CA VAL A 49 12.16 -0.26 1.74
C VAL A 49 12.32 -0.72 0.29
N ARG A 50 12.29 -2.04 0.07
CA ARG A 50 12.33 -2.62 -1.27
C ARG A 50 11.10 -2.23 -2.09
N LEU A 51 9.90 -2.29 -1.50
CA LEU A 51 8.65 -1.89 -2.17
C LEU A 51 8.66 -0.40 -2.53
N GLU A 52 9.15 0.46 -1.65
CA GLU A 52 9.31 1.90 -1.93
C GLU A 52 10.25 2.16 -3.10
N GLY A 53 11.35 1.42 -3.20
CA GLY A 53 12.26 1.48 -4.34
C GLY A 53 11.60 1.09 -5.66
N GLU A 54 10.94 -0.08 -5.68
CA GLU A 54 10.25 -0.61 -6.87
C GLU A 54 9.05 0.25 -7.31
N LEU A 55 8.41 0.95 -6.37
CA LEU A 55 7.22 1.76 -6.60
C LEU A 55 7.50 3.27 -6.60
N ALA A 56 8.78 3.68 -6.57
CA ALA A 56 9.18 5.08 -6.38
C ALA A 56 8.53 6.05 -7.36
N VAL A 57 8.38 5.66 -8.64
CA VAL A 57 7.72 6.49 -9.67
C VAL A 57 6.23 6.71 -9.32
N TYR A 58 5.54 5.69 -8.82
CA TYR A 58 4.12 5.76 -8.49
C TYR A 58 3.87 6.50 -7.18
N ILE A 59 4.81 6.41 -6.24
CA ILE A 59 4.82 7.21 -5.00
C ILE A 59 5.00 8.69 -5.33
N LYS A 60 5.98 9.03 -6.18
CA LYS A 60 6.20 10.41 -6.65
C LYS A 60 4.99 10.99 -7.37
N ARG A 61 4.27 10.16 -8.13
CA ARG A 61 3.01 10.52 -8.81
C ARG A 61 1.78 10.53 -7.89
N GLN A 62 1.94 10.27 -6.59
CA GLN A 62 0.85 10.22 -5.61
C GLN A 62 -0.24 9.17 -5.90
N LEU A 63 0.09 8.14 -6.70
CA LEU A 63 -0.81 7.02 -6.99
C LEU A 63 -0.73 5.95 -5.90
N VAL A 64 0.47 5.76 -5.34
CA VAL A 64 0.72 4.88 -4.20
C VAL A 64 1.10 5.73 -2.99
N ARG A 65 0.43 5.52 -1.86
CA ARG A 65 0.79 6.07 -0.56
C ARG A 65 1.27 4.92 0.33
N VAL A 66 2.38 5.12 1.01
CA VAL A 66 2.93 4.15 1.97
C VAL A 66 2.64 4.62 3.39
N LEU A 67 2.15 3.72 4.24
CA LEU A 67 1.91 3.93 5.66
C LEU A 67 2.61 2.82 6.45
N CYS A 68 3.58 3.18 7.28
CA CYS A 68 4.25 2.23 8.17
C CYS A 68 3.65 2.35 9.56
N ILE A 69 3.12 1.25 10.11
CA ILE A 69 2.65 1.23 11.50
C ILE A 69 3.77 0.72 12.42
N SER A 70 3.93 1.38 13.57
CA SER A 70 5.07 1.18 14.48
C SER A 70 4.98 -0.06 15.37
N GLN A 71 3.86 -0.80 15.34
CA GLN A 71 3.63 -2.00 16.13
C GLN A 71 2.75 -2.98 15.34
N ASN A 72 3.12 -4.27 15.32
CA ASN A 72 2.27 -5.31 14.75
C ASN A 72 1.04 -5.50 15.64
N ARG A 73 -0.14 -5.10 15.15
CA ARG A 73 -1.39 -5.21 15.92
C ARG A 73 -2.17 -6.50 15.64
N GLY A 74 -1.67 -7.40 14.79
CA GLY A 74 -2.46 -8.51 14.28
C GLY A 74 -3.66 -8.05 13.44
N PHE A 75 -4.40 -8.98 12.84
CA PHE A 75 -5.54 -8.70 11.97
C PHE A 75 -6.86 -9.08 12.67
N PRO A 76 -7.16 -8.50 13.85
CA PRO A 76 -8.42 -7.71 13.95
C PRO A 76 -8.48 -6.39 14.77
N PRO A 77 -7.44 -5.82 15.44
CA PRO A 77 -7.57 -4.53 16.13
C PRO A 77 -6.85 -3.39 15.40
N SER A 78 -6.66 -3.52 14.08
CA SER A 78 -6.35 -2.41 13.19
C SER A 78 -7.60 -1.54 13.05
N ARG A 79 -7.92 -0.77 14.11
CA ARG A 79 -8.60 0.51 13.94
C ARG A 79 -7.71 1.33 13.00
N ILE A 80 -7.96 1.21 11.70
CA ILE A 80 -7.57 2.20 10.70
C ILE A 80 -8.38 3.44 11.09
N LYS A 81 -7.86 4.23 12.03
CA LYS A 81 -8.35 5.58 12.23
C LYS A 81 -7.81 6.38 11.06
N CYS A 82 -8.67 6.66 10.08
CA CYS A 82 -8.48 7.83 9.25
C CYS A 82 -8.43 9.02 10.21
N SER A 83 -7.34 9.79 10.17
CA SER A 83 -7.31 11.08 10.84
C SER A 83 -8.40 11.95 10.23
N ASP A 84 -9.19 12.62 11.09
CA ASP A 84 -10.21 13.60 10.69
C ASP A 84 -9.61 14.73 9.82
#